data_AF-A0A4Q2K5G9-F1
#
_entry.id   AF-A0A4Q2K5G9-F1
#
_cell.length_a   1.000
_cell.length_b   1.000
_cell.length_c   1.000
_cell.angle_alpha   90.00
_cell.angle_beta   90.00
_cell.angle_gamma   90.00
#
_symmetry.space_group_name_H-M   'P 1'
#
loop_
_entity.id
_entity.type
_entity.pdbx_description
1 polymer ?
#
loop_
_entity_poly.entity_id
_entity_poly.type
_entity_poly.pdbx_seq_one_letter_code
_entity_poly.pdbx_strand_id
1 'polypeptide(L)' 'MQMHSGDNCPKSGTYKVVGPNGEDMGKLYMNEGETFPPTQQSGCYYEQV' A
#
# COMPACT_ATOMS: atom_id res chain seq x y z
N MET A 1 -9.65 -0.49 3.28
CA MET A 1 -9.44 0.74 2.50
C MET A 1 -8.31 0.46 1.53
N GLN A 2 -8.53 0.72 0.24
CA GLN A 2 -7.48 0.61 -0.77
C GLN A 2 -6.75 1.95 -0.84
N MET A 3 -5.44 1.94 -0.64
CA MET A 3 -4.60 3.13 -0.77
C MET A 3 -3.70 2.99 -1.99
N HIS A 4 -3.45 4.09 -2.69
CA HIS A 4 -2.64 4.10 -3.89
C HIS A 4 -1.29 4.79 -3.65
N SER A 5 -0.34 4.53 -4.53
CA SER A 5 0.93 5.27 -4.53
C SER A 5 0.66 6.77 -4.60
N GLY A 6 1.26 7.55 -3.71
CA GLY A 6 1.03 8.99 -3.61
C GLY A 6 -0.04 9.41 -2.61
N ASP A 7 -0.86 8.49 -2.10
CA ASP A 7 -1.76 8.78 -0.98
C ASP A 7 -0.99 8.92 0.34
N ASN A 8 -1.55 9.66 1.29
CA ASN A 8 -0.99 9.73 2.64
C ASN A 8 -1.55 8.58 3.50
N CYS A 9 -0.66 7.95 4.25
CA CYS A 9 -0.98 6.88 5.17
C CYS A 9 -1.92 7.38 6.28
N PRO A 10 -3.13 6.82 6.42
CA PRO A 10 -4.12 7.31 7.38
C PRO A 10 -3.78 6.91 8.82
N LYS A 11 -2.96 5.86 9.00
CA LYS A 11 -2.65 5.28 10.30
C LYS A 11 -1.41 4.42 10.21
N SER A 12 -0.51 4.55 11.19
CA SER A 12 0.68 3.71 11.27
C SER A 12 0.32 2.21 11.33
N GLY A 13 1.06 1.38 10.61
CA GLY A 13 0.86 -0.06 10.61
C GLY A 13 1.50 -0.78 9.43
N THR A 14 1.28 -2.09 9.37
CA THR A 14 1.71 -2.91 8.25
C THR A 14 0.66 -2.89 7.14
N TYR A 15 1.12 -2.62 5.93
CA TYR A 15 0.32 -2.65 4.72
C TYR A 15 0.90 -3.72 3.80
N LYS A 16 0.03 -4.51 3.18
CA LYS A 16 0.40 -5.40 2.07
C LYS A 16 0.20 -4.68 0.74
N VAL A 17 1.04 -4.99 -0.23
CA VAL A 17 0.88 -4.60 -1.62
C VAL A 17 0.04 -5.68 -2.29
N VAL A 18 -1.14 -5.32 -2.78
CA VAL A 18 -2.00 -6.21 -3.54
C VAL A 18 -1.84 -5.89 -5.02
N GLY A 19 -1.53 -6.92 -5.81
CA GLY A 19 -1.39 -6.81 -7.25
C GLY A 19 -2.73 -6.68 -7.98
N PRO A 20 -2.72 -6.38 -9.28
CA PRO A 20 -3.92 -6.20 -10.09
C PRO A 20 -4.80 -7.47 -10.18
N ASN A 21 -4.23 -8.66 -9.91
CA ASN A 21 -4.97 -9.93 -9.90
C ASN A 21 -5.31 -10.39 -8.47
N GLY A 22 -5.09 -9.55 -7.45
CA GLY A 22 -5.36 -9.86 -6.05
C GLY A 22 -4.25 -10.61 -5.32
N GLU A 23 -3.07 -10.78 -5.94
CA GLU A 23 -1.92 -11.44 -5.34
C GLU A 23 -1.24 -10.58 -4.26
N ASP A 24 -0.70 -11.21 -3.21
CA ASP A 24 0.17 -10.54 -2.23
C ASP A 24 1.57 -10.37 -2.85
N MET A 25 1.98 -9.12 -3.06
CA MET A 25 3.27 -8.74 -3.65
C MET A 25 4.30 -8.30 -2.61
N GLY A 26 3.97 -8.39 -1.32
CA GLY A 26 4.86 -8.04 -0.21
C GLY A 26 4.19 -7.14 0.82
N LYS A 27 4.94 -6.82 1.87
CA LYS A 27 4.48 -6.00 3.00
C LYS A 27 5.49 -4.93 3.35
N LEU A 28 5.01 -3.80 3.81
CA LEU A 28 5.82 -2.72 4.38
C LEU A 28 5.13 -2.14 5.62
N TYR A 29 5.93 -1.55 6.48
CA TYR A 29 5.43 -0.72 7.56
C TYR A 29 5.37 0.74 7.10
N MET A 30 4.26 1.41 7.37
CA MET A 30 4.06 2.83 7.11
C MET A 30 3.75 3.55 8.41
N ASN A 31 4.22 4.78 8.56
CA ASN A 31 3.79 5.70 9.62
C ASN A 31 2.63 6.57 9.13
N GLU A 32 1.76 6.99 10.06
CA GLU A 32 0.70 7.95 9.78
C GLU A 32 1.27 9.24 9.19
N GLY A 33 0.64 9.72 8.10
CA GLY A 33 1.06 10.89 7.36
C GLY A 33 2.14 10.65 6.30
N GLU A 34 2.84 9.51 6.30
CA GLU A 34 3.81 9.18 5.24
C GLU A 34 3.11 8.91 3.90
N THR A 35 3.74 9.30 2.80
CA THR A 35 3.20 9.04 1.46
C THR A 35 3.53 7.62 1.02
N PHE A 36 2.52 6.87 0.56
CA PHE A 36 2.72 5.52 0.04
C PHE A 36 3.68 5.52 -1.15
N PRO A 37 4.67 4.61 -1.17
CA PRO A 37 5.68 4.57 -2.23
C PRO A 37 5.05 4.16 -3.57
N PRO A 38 5.80 4.33 -4.68
CA PRO A 38 5.40 3.78 -5.97
C PRO A 38 5.38 2.23 -5.94
N THR A 39 4.41 1.64 -6.61
CA THR A 39 4.30 0.19 -6.81
C THR A 39 5.04 -0.25 -8.09
N GLN A 40 5.40 -1.53 -8.19
CA GLN A 40 6.17 -2.03 -9.34
C GLN A 40 5.39 -2.01 -10.67
N GLN A 41 4.06 -2.00 -10.61
CA GLN A 41 3.18 -1.99 -11.79
C GLN A 41 1.88 -1.23 -11.53
N SER A 42 1.20 -0.87 -12.61
CA SER A 42 -0.13 -0.25 -12.56
C SER A 42 -1.18 -1.24 -12.03
N GLY A 43 -2.18 -0.74 -11.33
CA GLY A 43 -3.26 -1.55 -10.75
C GLY A 43 -2.95 -2.17 -9.39
N CYS A 44 -1.75 -1.96 -8.85
CA CYS A 44 -1.44 -2.30 -7.47
C CYS A 44 -2.07 -1.29 -6.49
N TYR A 45 -2.35 -1.76 -5.27
CA TYR A 45 -2.78 -0.92 -4.16
C TYR A 45 -2.24 -1.46 -2.82
N TYR A 46 -2.30 -0.63 -1.79
CA TYR A 46 -1.94 -0.98 -0.43
C TYR A 46 -3.19 -1.27 0.40
N GLU A 47 -3.15 -2.32 1.19
CA GLU A 47 -4.22 -2.70 2.13
C GLU A 47 -3.63 -2.94 3.51
N GLN A 48 -4.23 -2.35 4.54
CA GLN A 48 -3.80 -2.59 5.92
C GLN A 48 -4.05 -4.05 6.31
N VAL A 49 -3.04 -4.68 6.91
CA VAL A 49 -3.10 -6.06 7.41
C VAL A 49 -3.83 -6.11 8.75
#